data_AF-A0A945Y097-F1
#
_entry.id   AF-A0A945Y097-F1
#
_cell.length_a   1.000
_cell.length_b   1.000
_cell.length_c   1.000
_cell.angle_alpha   90.00
_cell.angle_beta   90.00
_cell.angle_gamma   90.00
#
_symmetry.space_group_name_H-M   'P 1'
#
loop_
_entity.id
_entity.type
_entity.pdbx_description
1 polymer ?
#
loop_
_entity_poly.entity_id
_entity_poly.type
_entity_poly.pdbx_seq_one_letter_code
_entity_poly.pdbx_strand_id
1 'polypeptide(L)'
;MTDSKQQFDPAELSADECYRLLSSVVVPRPIAWVSTVSADGVPNLAPHSYFNAMGANPPLVAFSADRGGDTAINLSETSEFVVNIVSGSLAEAMELTAAAVPGDVDEFDLAGLTKAPAVDIGPSLVEESPVSLECVVREVRPSHDSLMIIGEVVRFHVLQGLLGPTGRVEPDLLDPLGRLGMAYTRLGDVFRQDRPTAESLGLPDRDKQSAPRIHGGAHLVGSVPRDSGREVMELCAAQLGDQLASIPDGETGDRLDWTTVQAVHVFHPNPDLETISQPASFTENPDAWRPGDLKEDAWLFRVRDGVGLPRFDGLGYVEAAVASYGDFVGLRQSGVIPSGIRFQVSLPSPQSAVSWWFHDPDDADRVNIAYSLAMAEEVSRLCAAIPHEDLTIQWDACWETVVLEDVFDWAPAGDPMHRIAQQTPIISMDIPEDVVVGYHLCYGSMHDEHFVEPADLSKCVGLANFLVNNSGRRIDFVHMPIPIDRDDDAFFMPLRDLRVGDAFIYLGLVHFEDGGDGARRRMATARRHLHRFGVAAECGMGRMHPDQVIPLLQAHVDAL
;
A
#
# COMPACT_ATOMS: atom_id res chain seq x y z
N MET A 1 31.47 40.28 -1.78
CA MET A 1 32.31 39.50 -2.70
C MET A 1 31.35 38.76 -3.61
N THR A 2 31.45 38.96 -4.92
CA THR A 2 30.66 38.14 -5.87
C THR A 2 31.37 36.80 -5.96
N ASP A 3 30.98 35.86 -5.10
CA ASP A 3 31.51 34.50 -5.13
C ASP A 3 31.00 33.82 -6.41
N SER A 4 31.79 33.92 -7.49
CA SER A 4 31.54 33.19 -8.72
C SER A 4 31.89 31.72 -8.51
N LYS A 5 30.93 30.82 -8.74
CA LYS A 5 31.19 29.37 -8.74
C LYS A 5 32.12 29.02 -9.90
N GLN A 6 33.21 28.28 -9.61
CA GLN A 6 34.01 27.65 -10.64
C GLN A 6 33.24 26.44 -11.20
N GLN A 7 33.30 26.25 -12.51
CA GLN A 7 32.65 25.13 -13.21
C GLN A 7 33.73 24.15 -13.67
N PHE A 8 33.42 22.87 -13.55
CA PHE A 8 34.27 21.76 -14.00
C PHE A 8 33.39 20.83 -14.84
N ASP A 9 33.78 20.56 -16.09
CA ASP A 9 33.13 19.57 -16.93
C ASP A 9 33.82 18.20 -16.73
N PRO A 10 33.12 17.16 -16.24
CA PRO A 10 33.69 15.82 -16.09
C PRO A 10 34.27 15.25 -17.38
N ALA A 11 33.81 15.68 -18.56
CA ALA A 11 34.35 15.26 -19.84
C ALA A 11 35.75 15.83 -20.14
N GLU A 12 36.14 16.90 -19.44
CA GLU A 12 37.45 17.56 -19.59
C GLU A 12 38.44 17.18 -18.47
N LEU A 13 38.00 16.40 -17.47
CA LEU A 13 38.82 15.99 -16.34
C LEU A 13 39.34 14.56 -16.52
N SER A 14 40.52 14.30 -15.94
CA SER A 14 40.99 12.93 -15.76
C SER A 14 40.14 12.17 -14.72
N ALA A 15 40.19 10.83 -14.77
CA ALA A 15 39.49 10.00 -13.79
C ALA A 15 39.91 10.29 -12.34
N ASP A 16 41.20 10.57 -12.09
CA ASP A 16 41.73 10.95 -10.78
C ASP A 16 41.17 12.30 -10.30
N GLU A 17 41.10 13.30 -11.19
CA GLU A 17 40.53 14.60 -10.85
C GLU A 17 39.03 14.50 -10.53
N CYS A 18 38.29 13.74 -11.33
CA CYS A 18 36.89 13.41 -11.05
C CYS A 18 36.73 12.70 -9.70
N TYR A 19 37.56 11.71 -9.40
CA TYR A 19 37.56 10.99 -8.13
C TYR A 19 37.84 11.93 -6.96
N ARG A 20 38.89 12.76 -7.03
CA ARG A 20 39.24 13.71 -5.97
C ARG A 20 38.15 14.73 -5.73
N LEU A 21 37.54 15.27 -6.78
CA LEU A 21 36.40 16.18 -6.66
C LEU A 21 35.20 15.48 -6.03
N LEU A 22 34.76 14.34 -6.57
CA LEU A 22 33.57 13.63 -6.07
C LEU A 22 33.72 13.21 -4.61
N SER A 23 34.87 12.61 -4.26
CA SER A 23 35.16 12.12 -2.91
C SER A 23 35.42 13.22 -1.87
N SER A 24 35.61 14.48 -2.30
CA SER A 24 35.75 15.62 -1.39
C SER A 24 34.45 16.42 -1.20
N VAL A 25 33.48 16.30 -2.13
CA VAL A 25 32.21 17.04 -2.06
C VAL A 25 31.04 16.18 -1.56
N VAL A 26 31.03 14.87 -1.84
CA VAL A 26 30.05 13.94 -1.27
C VAL A 26 30.62 13.44 0.04
N VAL A 27 30.41 14.20 1.11
CA VAL A 27 30.96 13.97 2.45
C VAL A 27 30.02 14.49 3.55
N PRO A 28 30.08 13.94 4.78
CA PRO A 28 30.76 12.69 5.14
C PRO A 28 30.04 11.49 4.52
N ARG A 29 30.80 10.50 4.04
CA ARG A 29 30.21 9.25 3.55
C ARG A 29 30.19 8.20 4.64
N PRO A 30 29.08 7.48 4.85
CA PRO A 30 29.10 6.32 5.72
C PRO A 30 30.01 5.24 5.12
N ILE A 31 30.52 4.36 5.97
CA ILE A 31 31.42 3.28 5.59
C ILE A 31 30.69 1.95 5.79
N ALA A 32 30.54 1.19 4.72
CA ALA A 32 30.17 -0.22 4.82
C ALA A 32 31.44 -1.05 5.05
N TRP A 33 31.58 -1.65 6.23
CA TRP A 33 32.67 -2.58 6.49
C TRP A 33 32.18 -4.00 6.20
N VAL A 34 32.46 -4.44 4.98
CA VAL A 34 31.80 -5.57 4.35
C VAL A 34 32.61 -6.82 4.60
N SER A 35 31.99 -7.82 5.24
CA SER A 35 32.55 -9.17 5.30
C SER A 35 31.87 -10.08 4.29
N THR A 36 32.68 -10.93 3.68
CA THR A 36 32.27 -11.99 2.75
C THR A 36 33.04 -13.27 3.05
N VAL A 37 32.67 -14.35 2.39
CA VAL A 37 33.42 -15.60 2.40
C VAL A 37 33.58 -16.09 0.96
N SER A 38 34.76 -16.60 0.62
CA SER A 38 35.00 -17.21 -0.69
C SER A 38 34.33 -18.58 -0.80
N ALA A 39 34.21 -19.13 -2.02
CA ALA A 39 33.72 -20.50 -2.21
C ALA A 39 34.55 -21.57 -1.47
N ASP A 40 35.84 -21.31 -1.22
CA ASP A 40 36.74 -22.18 -0.47
C ASP A 40 36.68 -21.97 1.07
N GLY A 41 35.81 -21.08 1.53
CA GLY A 41 35.60 -20.80 2.95
C GLY A 41 36.59 -19.80 3.55
N VAL A 42 37.34 -19.07 2.72
CA VAL A 42 38.28 -18.04 3.20
C VAL A 42 37.49 -16.76 3.51
N PRO A 43 37.53 -16.26 4.75
CA PRO A 43 36.86 -15.01 5.13
C PRO A 43 37.61 -13.81 4.56
N ASN A 44 36.86 -12.79 4.16
CA ASN A 44 37.37 -11.49 3.71
C ASN A 44 36.64 -10.36 4.42
N LEU A 45 37.33 -9.25 4.74
CA LEU A 45 36.74 -8.06 5.36
C LEU A 45 37.35 -6.76 4.80
N ALA A 46 36.54 -5.91 4.16
CA ALA A 46 37.02 -4.69 3.50
C ALA A 46 36.09 -3.48 3.67
N PRO A 47 36.61 -2.24 3.83
CA PRO A 47 35.79 -1.05 3.96
C PRO A 47 35.45 -0.38 2.61
N HIS A 48 34.18 -0.05 2.43
CA HIS A 48 33.65 0.62 1.24
C HIS A 48 32.94 1.93 1.62
N SER A 49 33.47 3.08 1.18
CA SER A 49 32.90 4.40 1.51
C SER A 49 31.88 4.93 0.50
N TYR A 50 31.69 4.25 -0.64
CA TYR A 50 30.59 4.55 -1.56
C TYR A 50 29.42 3.66 -1.16
N PHE A 51 28.71 4.04 -0.10
CA PHE A 51 27.68 3.24 0.58
C PHE A 51 26.49 4.12 0.99
N ASN A 52 25.27 3.60 0.88
CA ASN A 52 24.07 4.21 1.47
C ASN A 52 22.89 3.22 1.60
N ALA A 53 21.87 3.62 2.36
CA ALA A 53 20.54 2.99 2.34
C ALA A 53 19.76 3.44 1.09
N MET A 54 18.96 2.54 0.51
CA MET A 54 18.24 2.73 -0.76
C MET A 54 16.72 2.63 -0.62
N GLY A 55 16.21 1.89 0.36
CA GLY A 55 14.79 1.69 0.59
C GLY A 55 14.52 1.06 1.95
N ALA A 56 13.30 1.21 2.46
CA ALA A 56 12.90 0.67 3.77
C ALA A 56 11.88 -0.48 3.68
N ASN A 57 11.25 -0.70 2.52
CA ASN A 57 10.32 -1.80 2.28
C ASN A 57 10.38 -2.26 0.81
N PRO A 58 11.17 -3.31 0.48
CA PRO A 58 12.08 -4.03 1.38
C PRO A 58 13.27 -3.15 1.84
N PRO A 59 13.95 -3.50 2.95
CA PRO A 59 15.12 -2.77 3.43
C PRO A 59 16.32 -3.03 2.50
N LEU A 60 16.74 -2.01 1.75
CA LEU A 60 17.81 -2.13 0.76
C LEU A 60 19.00 -1.25 1.12
N VAL A 61 20.20 -1.78 0.93
CA VAL A 61 21.46 -1.05 0.99
C VAL A 61 22.23 -1.23 -0.31
N ALA A 62 23.08 -0.27 -0.67
CA ALA A 62 24.00 -0.46 -1.78
C ALA A 62 25.37 0.11 -1.50
N PHE A 63 26.38 -0.54 -2.06
CA PHE A 63 27.76 -0.08 -2.03
C PHE A 63 28.51 -0.36 -3.34
N SER A 64 29.63 0.32 -3.56
CA SER A 64 30.53 0.05 -4.68
C SER A 64 31.79 -0.69 -4.22
N ALA A 65 32.09 -1.81 -4.89
CA ALA A 65 33.31 -2.58 -4.70
C ALA A 65 34.18 -2.56 -5.96
N ASP A 66 35.49 -2.65 -5.79
CA ASP A 66 36.42 -2.76 -6.92
C ASP A 66 36.23 -4.10 -7.62
N ARG A 67 36.13 -4.10 -8.95
CA ARG A 67 35.77 -5.29 -9.73
C ARG A 67 36.73 -6.46 -9.53
N GLY A 68 38.01 -6.18 -9.24
CA GLY A 68 39.05 -7.18 -9.02
C GLY A 68 39.34 -7.49 -7.55
N GLY A 69 38.60 -6.90 -6.61
CA GLY A 69 38.78 -7.15 -5.18
C GLY A 69 38.04 -8.40 -4.70
N ASP A 70 38.52 -9.00 -3.61
CA ASP A 70 37.98 -10.25 -3.06
C ASP A 70 36.50 -10.14 -2.69
N THR A 71 36.03 -8.99 -2.17
CA THR A 71 34.60 -8.73 -1.93
C THR A 71 33.75 -8.93 -3.18
N ALA A 72 34.16 -8.39 -4.33
CA ALA A 72 33.41 -8.49 -5.58
C ALA A 72 33.42 -9.93 -6.13
N ILE A 73 34.56 -10.61 -6.03
CA ILE A 73 34.74 -12.00 -6.45
C ILE A 73 33.85 -12.91 -5.59
N ASN A 74 33.96 -12.83 -4.27
CA ASN A 74 33.19 -13.64 -3.31
C ASN A 74 31.69 -13.46 -3.53
N LEU A 75 31.22 -12.23 -3.77
CA LEU A 75 29.80 -11.96 -4.01
C LEU A 75 29.27 -12.50 -5.34
N SER A 76 30.13 -12.62 -6.35
CA SER A 76 29.75 -13.26 -7.60
C SER A 76 29.53 -14.77 -7.45
N GLU A 77 30.09 -15.38 -6.40
CA GLU A 77 30.02 -16.81 -6.12
C GLU A 77 28.97 -17.15 -5.05
N THR A 78 28.88 -16.35 -4.00
CA THR A 78 28.08 -16.67 -2.79
C THR A 78 26.83 -15.80 -2.65
N SER A 79 26.81 -14.60 -3.24
CA SER A 79 25.70 -13.64 -3.13
C SER A 79 25.31 -13.22 -1.70
N GLU A 80 26.18 -13.43 -0.71
CA GLU A 80 25.93 -13.15 0.70
C GLU A 80 27.02 -12.26 1.30
N PHE A 81 26.64 -11.31 2.16
CA PHE A 81 27.59 -10.44 2.87
C PHE A 81 27.00 -9.87 4.15
N VAL A 82 27.86 -9.45 5.07
CA VAL A 82 27.45 -8.62 6.22
C VAL A 82 28.00 -7.21 6.06
N VAL A 83 27.19 -6.19 6.31
CA VAL A 83 27.65 -4.81 6.49
C VAL A 83 27.80 -4.52 7.98
N ASN A 84 29.02 -4.25 8.43
CA ASN A 84 29.32 -3.87 9.81
C ASN A 84 29.51 -2.35 9.90
N ILE A 85 28.86 -1.70 10.87
CA ILE A 85 28.98 -0.25 11.08
C ILE A 85 30.24 0.04 11.89
N VAL A 86 31.13 0.85 11.33
CA VAL A 86 32.40 1.19 11.98
C VAL A 86 32.19 2.29 13.02
N SER A 87 32.38 1.95 14.30
CA SER A 87 32.40 2.95 15.37
C SER A 87 33.77 3.64 15.48
N GLY A 88 33.81 4.78 16.18
CA GLY A 88 35.04 5.55 16.38
C GLY A 88 36.17 4.79 17.08
N SER A 89 35.88 3.74 17.85
CA SER A 89 36.88 2.87 18.47
C SER A 89 37.47 1.82 17.52
N LEU A 90 36.80 1.53 16.41
CA LEU A 90 37.20 0.51 15.42
C LEU A 90 37.97 1.11 14.23
N ALA A 91 38.26 2.41 14.25
CA ALA A 91 38.90 3.13 13.15
C ALA A 91 40.23 2.50 12.71
N GLU A 92 41.11 2.19 13.67
CA GLU A 92 42.43 1.62 13.38
C GLU A 92 42.31 0.20 12.82
N ALA A 93 41.45 -0.63 13.42
CA ALA A 93 41.20 -1.99 12.95
C ALA A 93 40.65 -2.00 11.52
N MET A 94 39.66 -1.14 11.23
CA MET A 94 39.08 -1.01 9.89
C MET A 94 40.10 -0.52 8.85
N GLU A 95 40.98 0.43 9.20
CA GLU A 95 42.02 0.89 8.28
C GLU A 95 43.02 -0.24 7.93
N LEU A 96 43.33 -1.13 8.88
CA LEU A 96 44.18 -2.29 8.62
C LEU A 96 43.57 -3.23 7.58
N THR A 97 42.25 -3.39 7.57
CA THR A 97 41.57 -4.26 6.58
C THR A 97 41.40 -3.60 5.21
N ALA A 98 41.82 -2.35 5.02
CA ALA A 98 41.89 -1.71 3.70
C ALA A 98 43.18 -2.03 2.94
N ALA A 99 44.13 -2.74 3.58
CA ALA A 99 45.41 -3.09 2.95
C ALA A 99 45.21 -4.10 1.81
N ALA A 100 45.91 -3.89 0.70
CA ALA A 100 45.96 -4.85 -0.40
C ALA A 100 46.81 -6.08 0.02
N VAL A 101 46.15 -7.08 0.60
CA VAL A 101 46.73 -8.37 0.97
C VAL A 101 46.39 -9.45 -0.06
N PRO A 102 47.13 -10.58 -0.11
CA PRO A 102 46.72 -11.74 -0.90
C PRO A 102 45.38 -12.31 -0.41
N GLY A 103 44.53 -12.81 -1.33
CA GLY A 103 43.18 -13.29 -1.00
C GLY A 103 43.09 -14.59 -0.17
N ASP A 104 44.22 -15.15 0.26
CA ASP A 104 44.28 -16.24 1.25
C ASP A 104 44.55 -15.72 2.68
N VAL A 105 44.68 -14.41 2.86
CA VAL A 105 44.85 -13.74 4.16
C VAL A 105 43.48 -13.40 4.74
N ASP A 106 43.31 -13.69 6.02
CA ASP A 106 42.12 -13.36 6.79
C ASP A 106 42.28 -11.96 7.43
N GLU A 107 41.55 -10.96 6.93
CA GLU A 107 41.67 -9.59 7.45
C GLU A 107 41.11 -9.42 8.86
N PHE A 108 40.22 -10.30 9.33
CA PHE A 108 39.79 -10.26 10.73
C PHE A 108 40.97 -10.54 11.65
N ASP A 109 41.76 -11.57 11.33
CA ASP A 109 42.93 -11.95 12.12
C ASP A 109 44.02 -10.87 12.02
N LEU A 110 44.19 -10.26 10.84
CA LEU A 110 45.13 -9.13 10.62
C LEU A 110 44.79 -7.92 11.50
N ALA A 111 43.50 -7.59 11.61
CA ALA A 111 43.01 -6.47 12.39
C ALA A 111 42.75 -6.79 13.87
N GLY A 112 42.93 -8.06 14.27
CA GLY A 112 42.70 -8.51 15.65
C GLY A 112 41.24 -8.51 16.07
N LEU A 113 40.33 -8.83 15.15
CA LEU A 113 38.87 -8.81 15.32
C LEU A 113 38.30 -10.20 15.55
N THR A 114 37.20 -10.27 16.29
CA THR A 114 36.51 -11.52 16.58
C THR A 114 35.40 -11.76 15.56
N LYS A 115 35.42 -12.92 14.92
CA LYS A 115 34.35 -13.37 14.02
C LYS A 115 33.16 -13.87 14.83
N ALA A 116 31.98 -13.35 14.55
CA ALA A 116 30.71 -13.84 15.07
C ALA A 116 29.92 -14.57 13.97
N PRO A 117 29.21 -15.68 14.27
CA PRO A 117 28.40 -16.36 13.28
C PRO A 117 27.13 -15.56 12.94
N ALA A 118 26.84 -15.43 11.65
CA ALA A 118 25.55 -14.93 11.15
C ALA A 118 24.42 -15.95 11.38
N VAL A 119 23.18 -15.49 11.34
CA VAL A 119 21.98 -16.30 11.59
C VAL A 119 21.44 -16.90 10.30
N ASP A 120 21.33 -16.10 9.24
CA ASP A 120 20.66 -16.45 7.99
C ASP A 120 21.63 -16.68 6.82
N ILE A 121 22.89 -16.21 6.93
CA ILE A 121 23.89 -16.27 5.85
C ILE A 121 25.25 -16.84 6.30
N GLY A 122 26.15 -17.14 5.35
CA GLY A 122 27.47 -17.72 5.61
C GLY A 122 28.56 -16.77 6.16
N PRO A 123 28.69 -15.52 5.68
CA PRO A 123 29.74 -14.60 6.14
C PRO A 123 29.63 -14.24 7.62
N SER A 124 30.78 -14.07 8.30
CA SER A 124 30.81 -13.72 9.73
C SER A 124 30.57 -12.23 9.96
N LEU A 125 29.91 -11.88 11.06
CA LEU A 125 29.88 -10.49 11.55
C LEU A 125 31.20 -10.15 12.27
N VAL A 126 31.48 -8.87 12.43
CA VAL A 126 32.51 -8.37 13.35
C VAL A 126 31.86 -8.24 14.73
N GLU A 127 32.23 -9.07 15.70
CA GLU A 127 31.64 -9.09 17.06
C GLU A 127 31.75 -7.71 17.73
N GLU A 128 32.86 -7.00 17.51
CA GLU A 128 33.09 -5.69 18.10
C GLU A 128 32.23 -4.57 17.47
N SER A 129 31.59 -4.84 16.32
CA SER A 129 30.72 -3.88 15.64
C SER A 129 29.43 -3.64 16.43
N PRO A 130 29.04 -2.38 16.70
CA PRO A 130 27.80 -2.08 17.42
C PRO A 130 26.53 -2.43 16.63
N VAL A 131 26.61 -2.43 15.30
CA VAL A 131 25.49 -2.74 14.40
C VAL A 131 26.01 -3.52 13.20
N SER A 132 25.32 -4.59 12.84
CA SER A 132 25.64 -5.39 11.65
C SER A 132 24.38 -5.79 10.90
N LEU A 133 24.48 -5.82 9.57
CA LEU A 133 23.37 -6.09 8.65
C LEU A 133 23.69 -7.33 7.84
N GLU A 134 22.95 -8.42 8.02
CA GLU A 134 23.04 -9.58 7.14
C GLU A 134 22.31 -9.27 5.83
N CYS A 135 22.98 -9.46 4.70
CA CYS A 135 22.50 -9.05 3.40
C CYS A 135 22.63 -10.16 2.35
N VAL A 136 21.63 -10.23 1.47
CA VAL A 136 21.64 -11.05 0.25
C VAL A 136 21.65 -10.14 -0.97
N VAL A 137 22.52 -10.43 -1.94
CA VAL A 137 22.62 -9.65 -3.18
C VAL A 137 21.30 -9.73 -3.95
N ARG A 138 20.71 -8.58 -4.25
CA ARG A 138 19.53 -8.43 -5.12
C ARG A 138 19.93 -8.08 -6.55
N GLU A 139 20.89 -7.18 -6.70
CA GLU A 139 21.30 -6.69 -8.01
C GLU A 139 22.77 -6.28 -8.02
N VAL A 140 23.46 -6.53 -9.14
CA VAL A 140 24.82 -6.05 -9.39
C VAL A 140 24.84 -5.27 -10.69
N ARG A 141 25.32 -4.02 -10.63
CA ARG A 141 25.47 -3.13 -11.79
C ARG A 141 26.94 -2.80 -12.04
N PRO A 142 27.51 -3.18 -13.20
CA PRO A 142 28.89 -2.83 -13.51
C PRO A 142 29.04 -1.34 -13.81
N SER A 143 30.10 -0.72 -13.28
CA SER A 143 30.46 0.68 -13.52
C SER A 143 31.97 0.79 -13.72
N HIS A 144 32.41 0.74 -14.98
CA HIS A 144 33.81 0.68 -15.41
C HIS A 144 34.67 -0.25 -14.52
N ASP A 145 35.46 0.29 -13.59
CA ASP A 145 36.38 -0.45 -12.71
C ASP A 145 35.75 -0.98 -11.42
N SER A 146 34.47 -0.68 -11.19
CA SER A 146 33.72 -1.04 -9.98
C SER A 146 32.44 -1.80 -10.29
N LEU A 147 31.90 -2.46 -9.27
CA LEU A 147 30.57 -3.06 -9.25
C LEU A 147 29.73 -2.35 -8.18
N MET A 148 28.58 -1.82 -8.57
CA MET A 148 27.56 -1.37 -7.64
C MET A 148 26.73 -2.59 -7.22
N ILE A 149 26.75 -2.89 -5.94
CA ILE A 149 26.05 -4.03 -5.34
C ILE A 149 24.87 -3.48 -4.56
N ILE A 150 23.68 -3.98 -4.86
CA ILE A 150 22.45 -3.71 -4.11
C ILE A 150 22.09 -4.99 -3.37
N GLY A 151 22.00 -4.90 -2.04
CA GLY A 151 21.61 -6.02 -1.18
C GLY A 151 20.36 -5.71 -0.38
N GLU A 152 19.58 -6.75 -0.15
CA GLU A 152 18.47 -6.71 0.81
C GLU A 152 18.96 -7.13 2.18
N VAL A 153 18.62 -6.33 3.19
CA VAL A 153 18.91 -6.65 4.58
C VAL A 153 17.92 -7.69 5.08
N VAL A 154 18.39 -8.91 5.30
CA VAL A 154 17.57 -10.02 5.82
C VAL A 154 17.57 -10.06 7.35
N ARG A 155 18.59 -9.48 8.00
CA ARG A 155 18.64 -9.34 9.46
C ARG A 155 19.42 -8.13 9.94
N PHE A 156 18.90 -7.47 10.98
CA PHE A 156 19.59 -6.43 11.74
C PHE A 156 20.10 -6.99 13.07
N HIS A 157 21.37 -6.76 13.37
CA HIS A 157 21.98 -6.95 14.68
C HIS A 157 22.30 -5.58 15.26
N VAL A 158 21.74 -5.28 16.43
CA VAL A 158 21.93 -3.99 17.10
C VAL A 158 22.31 -4.25 18.55
N LEU A 159 23.48 -3.76 18.96
CA LEU A 159 23.96 -3.90 20.33
C LEU A 159 22.94 -3.36 21.34
N GLN A 160 22.72 -4.11 22.42
CA GLN A 160 21.77 -3.74 23.45
C GLN A 160 22.12 -2.37 24.05
N GLY A 161 21.11 -1.49 24.17
CA GLY A 161 21.27 -0.15 24.73
C GLY A 161 21.49 0.95 23.70
N LEU A 162 21.65 0.61 22.41
CA LEU A 162 21.72 1.62 21.34
C LEU A 162 20.36 2.18 20.94
N LEU A 163 19.27 1.44 21.17
CA LEU A 163 17.92 1.88 20.83
C LEU A 163 17.39 2.87 21.87
N GLY A 164 17.06 4.08 21.42
CA GLY A 164 16.36 5.08 22.20
C GLY A 164 14.87 4.77 22.39
N PRO A 165 14.15 5.60 23.17
CA PRO A 165 12.73 5.40 23.48
C PRO A 165 11.79 5.33 22.26
N THR A 166 12.22 5.89 21.13
CA THR A 166 11.44 5.89 19.87
C THR A 166 11.72 4.68 18.99
N GLY A 167 12.48 3.69 19.47
CA GLY A 167 12.91 2.53 18.68
C GLY A 167 13.96 2.85 17.61
N ARG A 168 14.64 4.00 17.71
CA ARG A 168 15.72 4.41 16.79
C ARG A 168 17.07 4.23 17.45
N VAL A 169 18.09 3.90 16.68
CA VAL A 169 19.48 3.89 17.17
C VAL A 169 19.88 5.34 17.50
N GLU A 170 20.34 5.57 18.72
CA GLU A 170 20.85 6.88 19.15
C GLU A 170 22.23 7.12 18.50
N PRO A 171 22.38 8.14 17.63
CA PRO A 171 23.60 8.34 16.86
C PRO A 171 24.85 8.57 17.71
N ASP A 172 24.69 9.25 18.85
CA ASP A 172 25.79 9.53 19.78
C ASP A 172 26.32 8.25 20.45
N LEU A 173 25.45 7.25 20.67
CA LEU A 173 25.84 5.96 21.22
C LEU A 173 26.47 5.05 20.15
N LEU A 174 26.04 5.21 18.89
CA LEU A 174 26.60 4.48 17.76
C LEU A 174 28.02 4.93 17.41
N ASP A 175 28.36 6.21 17.61
CA ASP A 175 29.63 6.86 17.24
C ASP A 175 30.16 6.44 15.84
N PRO A 176 29.35 6.51 14.76
CA PRO A 176 29.74 6.02 13.45
C PRO A 176 30.83 6.90 12.81
N LEU A 177 31.78 6.26 12.14
CA LEU A 177 32.78 6.95 11.33
C LEU A 177 32.22 7.38 9.96
N GLY A 178 32.59 8.58 9.56
CA GLY A 178 32.38 9.10 8.21
C GLY A 178 33.70 9.31 7.46
N ARG A 179 33.72 9.06 6.15
CA ARG A 179 34.87 9.29 5.27
C ARG A 179 34.81 10.69 4.62
N LEU A 180 35.94 11.40 4.64
CA LEU A 180 36.17 12.75 4.11
C LEU A 180 37.33 12.75 3.09
N GLY A 181 37.14 12.17 1.90
CA GLY A 181 38.24 11.93 0.96
C GLY A 181 39.29 10.98 1.56
N MET A 182 40.48 11.49 1.90
CA MET A 182 41.53 10.71 2.58
C MET A 182 41.47 10.80 4.12
N ALA A 183 40.57 11.59 4.69
CA ALA A 183 40.42 11.76 6.14
C ALA A 183 39.16 11.06 6.67
N TYR A 184 39.03 11.01 8.00
CA TYR A 184 37.87 10.48 8.70
C TYR A 184 37.28 11.52 9.65
N THR A 185 36.00 11.38 9.95
CA THR A 185 35.29 12.18 10.96
C THR A 185 34.42 11.28 11.83
N ARG A 186 34.22 11.72 13.07
CA ARG A 186 33.08 11.28 13.89
C ARG A 186 31.88 12.19 13.61
N LEU A 187 30.71 11.93 14.21
CA LEU A 187 29.51 12.74 13.98
C LEU A 187 29.66 14.23 14.31
N GLY A 188 30.48 14.58 15.32
CA GLY A 188 30.65 15.97 15.75
C GLY A 188 29.39 16.53 16.42
N ASP A 189 29.09 17.81 16.19
CA ASP A 189 27.91 18.47 16.76
C ASP A 189 26.62 18.03 16.03
N VAL A 190 25.78 17.25 16.71
CA VAL A 190 24.47 16.83 16.21
C VAL A 190 23.41 17.83 16.69
N PHE A 191 22.69 18.44 15.75
CA PHE A 191 21.53 19.29 16.06
C PHE A 191 20.26 18.67 15.47
N ARG A 192 19.19 18.70 16.26
CA ARG A 192 17.86 18.34 15.77
C ARG A 192 17.23 19.58 15.17
N GLN A 193 16.86 19.49 13.90
CA GLN A 193 16.04 20.48 13.24
C GLN A 193 14.72 19.81 12.89
N ASP A 194 13.64 20.33 13.47
CA ASP A 194 12.31 19.89 13.08
C ASP A 194 12.13 20.19 11.59
N ARG A 195 11.61 19.20 10.86
CA ARG A 195 11.23 19.43 9.47
C ARG A 195 10.17 20.54 9.48
N PRO A 196 10.41 21.69 8.83
CA PRO A 196 9.44 22.77 8.84
C PRO A 196 8.14 22.26 8.22
N THR A 197 7.05 22.44 8.94
CA THR A 197 5.72 22.30 8.35
C THR A 197 5.45 23.53 7.50
N ALA A 198 4.65 23.41 6.45
CA ALA A 198 4.27 24.59 5.68
C ALA A 198 3.58 25.66 6.56
N GLU A 199 2.80 25.22 7.54
CA GLU A 199 2.22 26.05 8.59
C GLU A 199 3.28 26.88 9.33
N SER A 200 4.39 26.25 9.73
CA SER A 200 5.51 26.95 10.39
C SER A 200 6.21 27.98 9.48
N LEU A 201 6.08 27.83 8.16
CA LEU A 201 6.65 28.73 7.17
C LEU A 201 5.67 29.84 6.74
N GLY A 202 4.46 29.88 7.32
CA GLY A 202 3.40 30.78 6.86
C GLY A 202 2.99 30.50 5.41
N LEU A 203 3.33 29.31 4.92
CA LEU A 203 2.96 28.84 3.60
C LEU A 203 1.71 27.98 3.75
N PRO A 204 0.80 28.04 2.77
CA PRO A 204 -0.25 27.05 2.72
C PRO A 204 0.41 25.68 2.65
N ASP A 205 -0.05 24.79 3.52
CA ASP A 205 0.37 23.40 3.45
C ASP A 205 0.09 22.83 2.09
N ARG A 206 1.11 22.19 1.50
CA ARG A 206 0.97 21.56 0.19
C ARG A 206 -0.18 20.54 0.23
N ASP A 207 -0.43 19.96 1.41
CA ASP A 207 -1.49 19.00 1.66
C ASP A 207 -2.80 19.63 2.19
N LYS A 208 -2.76 20.85 2.76
CA LYS A 208 -3.95 21.57 3.30
C LYS A 208 -4.52 22.65 2.35
N GLN A 209 -4.02 22.76 1.12
CA GLN A 209 -4.56 23.71 0.15
C GLN A 209 -5.90 23.29 -0.46
N SER A 210 -6.39 22.09 -0.17
CA SER A 210 -7.77 21.73 -0.44
C SER A 210 -8.62 22.00 0.81
N ALA A 211 -9.67 22.81 0.65
CA ALA A 211 -10.88 22.58 1.46
C ALA A 211 -11.16 21.07 1.46
N PRO A 212 -11.64 20.46 2.56
CA PRO A 212 -11.84 19.02 2.59
C PRO A 212 -12.65 18.62 1.35
N ARG A 213 -12.03 17.84 0.46
CA ARG A 213 -12.60 17.43 -0.84
C ARG A 213 -13.89 16.63 -0.67
N ILE A 214 -14.07 16.14 0.55
CA ILE A 214 -15.22 15.44 1.08
C ILE A 214 -15.82 16.27 2.22
N HIS A 215 -17.14 16.46 2.21
CA HIS A 215 -17.87 17.19 3.25
C HIS A 215 -18.84 16.30 4.03
N GLY A 216 -19.28 16.78 5.20
CA GLY A 216 -19.99 15.99 6.20
C GLY A 216 -21.49 15.79 5.99
N GLY A 217 -21.89 15.39 4.78
CA GLY A 217 -23.28 15.02 4.46
C GLY A 217 -23.46 13.51 4.33
N ALA A 218 -24.00 13.09 3.20
CA ALA A 218 -24.28 11.70 2.85
C ALA A 218 -23.18 11.10 1.97
N HIS A 219 -22.99 9.78 2.08
CA HIS A 219 -22.16 8.98 1.17
C HIS A 219 -22.94 7.78 0.66
N LEU A 220 -22.72 7.43 -0.61
CA LEU A 220 -23.39 6.33 -1.28
C LEU A 220 -22.35 5.28 -1.64
N VAL A 221 -22.61 4.04 -1.25
CA VAL A 221 -21.74 2.89 -1.52
C VAL A 221 -22.11 2.31 -2.89
N GLY A 222 -21.57 2.88 -3.96
CA GLY A 222 -21.50 2.29 -5.32
C GLY A 222 -22.82 1.86 -5.98
N SER A 223 -23.42 0.76 -5.54
CA SER A 223 -24.52 0.08 -6.21
C SER A 223 -25.91 0.64 -5.87
N VAL A 224 -26.77 0.77 -6.89
CA VAL A 224 -28.17 1.21 -6.78
C VAL A 224 -29.02 0.49 -7.84
N PRO A 225 -30.11 -0.19 -7.47
CA PRO A 225 -30.86 -1.07 -8.38
C PRO A 225 -31.81 -0.25 -9.26
N ARG A 226 -31.27 0.27 -10.37
CA ARG A 226 -31.97 1.02 -11.42
C ARG A 226 -31.57 0.56 -12.80
N ASP A 227 -32.29 1.02 -13.82
CA ASP A 227 -32.12 0.54 -15.19
C ASP A 227 -30.85 1.13 -15.86
N SER A 228 -30.38 2.29 -15.39
CA SER A 228 -29.18 2.95 -15.94
C SER A 228 -28.47 3.84 -14.92
N GLY A 229 -27.17 4.04 -15.10
CA GLY A 229 -26.41 4.96 -14.25
C GLY A 229 -26.88 6.41 -14.33
N ARG A 230 -27.45 6.82 -15.46
CA ARG A 230 -28.14 8.10 -15.59
C ARG A 230 -29.31 8.24 -14.62
N GLU A 231 -30.18 7.23 -14.56
CA GLU A 231 -31.34 7.22 -13.65
C GLU A 231 -30.89 7.24 -12.19
N VAL A 232 -29.81 6.52 -11.85
CA VAL A 232 -29.20 6.54 -10.51
C VAL A 232 -28.74 7.94 -10.16
N MET A 233 -27.97 8.59 -11.03
CA MET A 233 -27.48 9.93 -10.78
C MET A 233 -28.61 10.97 -10.69
N GLU A 234 -29.63 10.89 -11.56
CA GLU A 234 -30.81 11.75 -11.48
C GLU A 234 -31.54 11.57 -10.14
N LEU A 235 -31.75 10.32 -9.72
CA LEU A 235 -32.41 9.99 -8.47
C LEU A 235 -31.62 10.47 -7.24
N CYS A 236 -30.33 10.14 -7.17
CA CYS A 236 -29.48 10.49 -6.04
C CYS A 236 -29.28 12.02 -5.96
N ALA A 237 -29.13 12.71 -7.08
CA ALA A 237 -29.05 14.16 -7.11
C ALA A 237 -30.38 14.82 -6.66
N ALA A 238 -31.53 14.28 -7.07
CA ALA A 238 -32.83 14.80 -6.67
C ALA A 238 -33.11 14.65 -5.17
N GLN A 239 -32.64 13.56 -4.55
CA GLN A 239 -32.88 13.29 -3.13
C GLN A 239 -31.84 13.93 -2.21
N LEU A 240 -30.56 13.85 -2.56
CA LEU A 240 -29.47 14.25 -1.65
C LEU A 240 -28.76 15.53 -2.08
N GLY A 241 -28.73 15.85 -3.38
CA GLY A 241 -28.15 17.09 -3.90
C GLY A 241 -26.79 17.43 -3.28
N ASP A 242 -26.69 18.62 -2.71
CA ASP A 242 -25.47 19.16 -2.07
C ASP A 242 -25.04 18.42 -0.79
N GLN A 243 -25.79 17.43 -0.32
CA GLN A 243 -25.37 16.55 0.79
C GLN A 243 -24.31 15.53 0.34
N LEU A 244 -24.21 15.22 -0.96
CA LEU A 244 -23.22 14.31 -1.51
C LEU A 244 -21.92 15.05 -1.80
N ALA A 245 -20.78 14.42 -1.56
CA ALA A 245 -19.49 14.88 -2.11
C ALA A 245 -19.22 14.27 -3.49
N SER A 246 -19.74 13.06 -3.70
CA SER A 246 -19.57 12.27 -4.90
C SER A 246 -20.85 11.47 -5.18
N ILE A 247 -21.12 11.20 -6.45
CA ILE A 247 -22.31 10.47 -6.89
C ILE A 247 -21.90 9.25 -7.73
N PRO A 248 -22.34 8.04 -7.35
CA PRO A 248 -22.02 6.82 -8.11
C PRO A 248 -22.96 6.64 -9.29
N ASP A 249 -22.54 5.79 -10.22
CA ASP A 249 -23.35 5.35 -11.36
C ASP A 249 -24.23 4.12 -11.04
N GLY A 250 -24.20 3.62 -9.80
CA GLY A 250 -25.09 2.57 -9.32
C GLY A 250 -24.76 1.15 -9.76
N GLU A 251 -23.69 0.92 -10.52
CA GLU A 251 -23.35 -0.43 -11.00
C GLU A 251 -24.52 -1.14 -11.70
N THR A 252 -25.27 -0.41 -12.53
CA THR A 252 -26.54 -0.90 -13.11
C THR A 252 -26.37 -1.94 -14.23
N GLY A 253 -27.41 -2.75 -14.46
CA GLY A 253 -27.51 -3.67 -15.60
C GLY A 253 -26.68 -4.94 -15.41
N ASP A 254 -25.87 -5.28 -16.41
CA ASP A 254 -24.94 -6.43 -16.37
C ASP A 254 -23.79 -6.22 -15.37
N ARG A 255 -23.80 -5.07 -14.68
CA ARG A 255 -22.81 -4.67 -13.68
C ARG A 255 -23.28 -4.85 -12.23
N LEU A 256 -24.56 -5.19 -12.04
CA LEU A 256 -25.12 -5.51 -10.74
C LEU A 256 -24.34 -6.71 -10.17
N ASP A 257 -23.77 -6.56 -8.98
CA ASP A 257 -22.86 -7.51 -8.33
C ASP A 257 -21.49 -7.65 -9.04
N TRP A 258 -20.74 -6.54 -9.10
CA TRP A 258 -19.53 -6.39 -9.90
C TRP A 258 -18.46 -7.47 -9.70
N THR A 259 -18.29 -7.98 -8.47
CA THR A 259 -17.36 -9.09 -8.19
C THR A 259 -17.77 -10.39 -8.87
N THR A 260 -19.07 -10.64 -8.99
CA THR A 260 -19.63 -11.81 -9.66
C THR A 260 -19.51 -11.74 -11.18
N VAL A 261 -19.64 -10.54 -11.72
CA VAL A 261 -19.48 -10.29 -13.16
C VAL A 261 -18.05 -10.59 -13.63
N GLN A 262 -17.04 -10.39 -12.78
CA GLN A 262 -15.65 -10.75 -13.09
C GLN A 262 -15.47 -12.26 -13.35
N ALA A 263 -16.20 -13.12 -12.64
CA ALA A 263 -16.19 -14.56 -12.92
C ALA A 263 -16.63 -14.87 -14.35
N VAL A 264 -17.64 -14.16 -14.85
CA VAL A 264 -18.24 -14.38 -16.18
C VAL A 264 -17.43 -13.72 -17.28
N HIS A 265 -17.02 -12.46 -17.12
CA HIS A 265 -16.41 -11.66 -18.19
C HIS A 265 -14.89 -11.66 -18.19
N VAL A 266 -14.26 -11.98 -17.06
CA VAL A 266 -12.80 -11.92 -16.93
C VAL A 266 -12.22 -13.30 -16.70
N PHE A 267 -12.71 -14.08 -15.73
CA PHE A 267 -12.08 -15.37 -15.39
C PHE A 267 -12.47 -16.50 -16.34
N HIS A 268 -13.77 -16.71 -16.59
CA HIS A 268 -14.25 -17.78 -17.47
C HIS A 268 -13.69 -17.75 -18.91
N PRO A 269 -13.57 -16.59 -19.59
CA PRO A 269 -13.02 -16.54 -20.95
C PRO A 269 -11.48 -16.51 -20.98
N ASN A 270 -10.80 -16.44 -19.84
CA ASN A 270 -9.34 -16.31 -19.80
C ASN A 270 -8.65 -17.61 -20.24
N PRO A 271 -7.76 -17.59 -21.27
CA PRO A 271 -7.08 -18.79 -21.73
C PRO A 271 -6.12 -19.39 -20.70
N ASP A 272 -5.61 -18.60 -19.75
CA ASP A 272 -4.67 -19.02 -18.71
C ASP A 272 -5.37 -19.70 -17.52
N LEU A 273 -6.70 -19.64 -17.45
CA LEU A 273 -7.52 -20.19 -16.38
C LEU A 273 -8.34 -21.39 -16.85
N GLU A 274 -8.62 -22.30 -15.93
CA GLU A 274 -9.51 -23.44 -16.12
C GLU A 274 -10.70 -23.36 -15.17
N THR A 275 -11.91 -23.44 -15.72
CA THR A 275 -13.14 -23.56 -14.94
C THR A 275 -13.24 -24.96 -14.33
N ILE A 276 -13.22 -25.04 -13.00
CA ILE A 276 -13.44 -26.26 -12.21
C ILE A 276 -14.93 -26.51 -12.04
N SER A 277 -15.68 -25.47 -11.68
CA SER A 277 -17.14 -25.53 -11.53
C SER A 277 -17.79 -24.30 -12.14
N GLN A 278 -19.00 -24.51 -12.65
CA GLN A 278 -19.85 -23.50 -13.23
C GLN A 278 -21.25 -23.62 -12.59
N PRO A 279 -21.89 -22.51 -12.19
CA PRO A 279 -23.22 -22.54 -11.61
C PRO A 279 -24.26 -23.16 -12.56
N ALA A 280 -25.16 -23.98 -12.01
CA ALA A 280 -26.23 -24.59 -12.78
C ALA A 280 -27.19 -23.53 -13.31
N SER A 281 -27.52 -22.57 -12.46
CA SER A 281 -28.39 -21.43 -12.79
C SER A 281 -27.84 -20.56 -13.92
N PHE A 282 -26.50 -20.42 -14.02
CA PHE A 282 -25.86 -19.73 -15.14
C PHE A 282 -26.05 -20.50 -16.45
N THR A 283 -25.92 -21.82 -16.44
CA THR A 283 -26.13 -22.65 -17.65
C THR A 283 -27.56 -22.56 -18.16
N GLU A 284 -28.54 -22.43 -17.25
CA GLU A 284 -29.96 -22.35 -17.59
C GLU A 284 -30.35 -20.98 -18.19
N ASN A 285 -29.83 -19.88 -17.64
CA ASN A 285 -30.10 -18.53 -18.16
C ASN A 285 -28.91 -17.59 -17.90
N PRO A 286 -27.90 -17.57 -18.78
CA PRO A 286 -26.69 -16.76 -18.59
C PRO A 286 -26.97 -15.27 -18.41
N ASP A 287 -27.92 -14.73 -19.18
CA ASP A 287 -28.22 -13.29 -19.21
C ASP A 287 -28.99 -12.81 -17.95
N ALA A 288 -29.76 -13.71 -17.33
CA ALA A 288 -30.49 -13.41 -16.10
C ALA A 288 -29.83 -13.97 -14.84
N TRP A 289 -28.64 -14.58 -14.96
CA TRP A 289 -27.97 -15.18 -13.82
C TRP A 289 -27.58 -14.10 -12.81
N ARG A 290 -27.87 -14.37 -11.55
CA ARG A 290 -27.43 -13.59 -10.40
C ARG A 290 -26.91 -14.57 -9.35
N PRO A 291 -25.85 -14.23 -8.62
CA PRO A 291 -25.31 -15.11 -7.59
C PRO A 291 -26.38 -15.40 -6.54
N GLY A 292 -26.69 -16.68 -6.34
CA GLY A 292 -27.50 -17.16 -5.23
C GLY A 292 -26.62 -17.40 -3.99
N ASP A 293 -26.80 -18.53 -3.31
CA ASP A 293 -25.86 -18.94 -2.27
C ASP A 293 -24.52 -19.38 -2.89
N LEU A 294 -23.49 -18.56 -2.69
CA LEU A 294 -22.12 -18.81 -3.15
C LEU A 294 -21.48 -20.07 -2.52
N LYS A 295 -22.10 -20.70 -1.52
CA LYS A 295 -21.65 -21.99 -0.96
C LYS A 295 -22.13 -23.19 -1.76
N GLU A 296 -23.26 -23.10 -2.45
CA GLU A 296 -23.90 -24.24 -3.11
C GLU A 296 -23.83 -24.15 -4.66
N ASP A 297 -23.78 -22.94 -5.24
CA ASP A 297 -23.84 -22.72 -6.70
C ASP A 297 -22.84 -21.64 -7.15
N ALA A 298 -21.54 -21.95 -7.11
CA ALA A 298 -20.46 -20.99 -7.39
C ALA A 298 -19.54 -21.38 -8.54
N TRP A 299 -18.98 -20.34 -9.17
CA TRP A 299 -17.85 -20.46 -10.08
C TRP A 299 -16.57 -20.80 -9.29
N LEU A 300 -15.81 -21.78 -9.77
CA LEU A 300 -14.47 -22.05 -9.26
C LEU A 300 -13.51 -22.17 -10.43
N PHE A 301 -12.33 -21.60 -10.26
CA PHE A 301 -11.27 -21.61 -11.26
C PHE A 301 -9.95 -22.09 -10.65
N ARG A 302 -9.07 -22.60 -11.51
CA ARG A 302 -7.65 -22.82 -11.23
C ARG A 302 -6.79 -22.21 -12.32
N VAL A 303 -5.53 -21.94 -12.00
CA VAL A 303 -4.53 -21.57 -13.00
C VAL A 303 -4.14 -22.83 -13.78
N ARG A 304 -4.03 -22.74 -15.12
CA ARG A 304 -3.63 -23.89 -15.93
C ARG A 304 -2.20 -24.30 -15.67
N ASP A 305 -1.93 -25.61 -15.79
CA ASP A 305 -0.58 -26.15 -15.63
C ASP A 305 0.42 -25.48 -16.58
N GLY A 306 1.56 -25.05 -16.03
CA GLY A 306 2.64 -24.39 -16.78
C GLY A 306 2.47 -22.87 -16.96
N VAL A 307 1.36 -22.29 -16.51
CA VAL A 307 1.18 -20.84 -16.40
C VAL A 307 1.82 -20.35 -15.09
N GLY A 308 2.66 -19.32 -15.18
CA GLY A 308 3.23 -18.64 -14.02
C GLY A 308 2.21 -17.70 -13.37
N LEU A 309 2.13 -16.46 -13.87
CA LEU A 309 1.07 -15.52 -13.55
C LEU A 309 0.09 -15.45 -14.73
N PRO A 310 -1.23 -15.58 -14.51
CA PRO A 310 -2.21 -15.41 -15.59
C PRO A 310 -2.21 -13.97 -16.08
N ARG A 311 -2.51 -13.76 -17.37
CA ARG A 311 -2.60 -12.43 -17.97
C ARG A 311 -4.04 -11.95 -18.06
N PHE A 312 -4.27 -10.68 -17.76
CA PHE A 312 -5.54 -10.00 -17.94
C PHE A 312 -5.34 -8.83 -18.91
N ASP A 313 -6.01 -8.83 -20.06
CA ASP A 313 -5.89 -7.77 -21.07
C ASP A 313 -6.77 -6.54 -20.77
N GLY A 314 -7.69 -6.67 -19.80
CA GLY A 314 -8.57 -5.61 -19.32
C GLY A 314 -9.60 -6.18 -18.34
N LEU A 315 -10.08 -5.34 -17.40
CA LEU A 315 -11.06 -5.75 -16.39
C LEU A 315 -12.47 -5.20 -16.68
N GLY A 316 -12.58 -4.30 -17.66
CA GLY A 316 -13.85 -3.72 -18.12
C GLY A 316 -14.36 -2.54 -17.28
N TYR A 317 -13.59 -2.13 -16.27
CA TYR A 317 -13.98 -1.08 -15.33
C TYR A 317 -13.91 0.31 -15.97
N VAL A 318 -12.84 0.61 -16.69
CA VAL A 318 -12.65 1.90 -17.34
C VAL A 318 -13.73 2.17 -18.38
N GLU A 319 -14.07 1.18 -19.21
CA GLU A 319 -15.07 1.35 -20.27
C GLU A 319 -16.45 1.67 -19.69
N ALA A 320 -16.83 0.97 -18.62
CA ALA A 320 -18.08 1.24 -17.91
C ALA A 320 -18.07 2.65 -17.29
N ALA A 321 -16.99 3.01 -16.60
CA ALA A 321 -16.86 4.31 -15.95
C ALA A 321 -16.87 5.48 -16.95
N VAL A 322 -16.19 5.35 -18.10
CA VAL A 322 -16.16 6.37 -19.15
C VAL A 322 -17.53 6.56 -19.80
N ALA A 323 -18.29 5.47 -20.01
CA ALA A 323 -19.65 5.55 -20.51
C ALA A 323 -20.54 6.34 -19.54
N SER A 324 -20.53 5.96 -18.25
CA SER A 324 -21.29 6.63 -17.19
C SER A 324 -20.86 8.09 -16.95
N TYR A 325 -19.57 8.40 -17.12
CA TYR A 325 -19.06 9.77 -16.99
C TYR A 325 -19.65 10.71 -18.04
N GLY A 326 -19.96 10.21 -19.24
CA GLY A 326 -20.68 10.99 -20.26
C GLY A 326 -22.05 11.48 -19.79
N ASP A 327 -22.80 10.61 -19.11
CA ASP A 327 -24.10 10.96 -18.50
C ASP A 327 -23.92 11.95 -17.35
N PHE A 328 -22.93 11.74 -16.48
CA PHE A 328 -22.60 12.65 -15.39
C PHE A 328 -22.36 14.08 -15.88
N VAL A 329 -21.51 14.23 -16.91
CA VAL A 329 -21.22 15.55 -17.52
C VAL A 329 -22.50 16.19 -18.06
N GLY A 330 -23.34 15.42 -18.76
CA GLY A 330 -24.61 15.91 -19.30
C GLY A 330 -25.58 16.39 -18.21
N LEU A 331 -25.69 15.65 -17.10
CA LEU A 331 -26.54 15.99 -15.96
C LEU A 331 -26.02 17.19 -15.17
N ARG A 332 -24.70 17.34 -15.05
CA ARG A 332 -24.09 18.52 -14.44
C ARG A 332 -24.29 19.78 -15.29
N GLN A 333 -24.15 19.67 -16.61
CA GLN A 333 -24.37 20.78 -17.54
C GLN A 333 -25.84 21.23 -17.60
N SER A 334 -26.80 20.32 -17.40
CA SER A 334 -28.22 20.65 -17.31
C SER A 334 -28.65 21.21 -15.95
N GLY A 335 -27.75 21.19 -14.95
CA GLY A 335 -28.01 21.66 -13.59
C GLY A 335 -28.75 20.67 -12.70
N VAL A 336 -28.88 19.40 -13.12
CA VAL A 336 -29.44 18.33 -12.27
C VAL A 336 -28.44 17.95 -11.19
N ILE A 337 -27.18 17.74 -11.55
CA ILE A 337 -26.09 17.51 -10.59
C ILE A 337 -25.44 18.85 -10.25
N PRO A 338 -25.37 19.24 -8.96
CA PRO A 338 -24.66 20.45 -8.55
C PRO A 338 -23.19 20.44 -8.98
N SER A 339 -22.63 21.61 -9.30
CA SER A 339 -21.28 21.72 -9.87
C SER A 339 -20.14 21.28 -8.92
N GLY A 340 -20.41 21.20 -7.61
CA GLY A 340 -19.45 20.76 -6.60
C GLY A 340 -19.36 19.24 -6.41
N ILE A 341 -20.24 18.47 -7.04
CA ILE A 341 -20.29 17.01 -6.91
C ILE A 341 -19.28 16.37 -7.86
N ARG A 342 -18.59 15.33 -7.38
CA ARG A 342 -17.67 14.50 -8.16
C ARG A 342 -18.36 13.23 -8.67
N PHE A 343 -17.88 12.69 -9.77
CA PHE A 343 -18.26 11.37 -10.28
C PHE A 343 -17.53 10.28 -9.49
N GLN A 344 -18.29 9.35 -8.88
CA GLN A 344 -17.75 8.25 -8.10
C GLN A 344 -17.69 6.97 -8.94
N VAL A 345 -16.51 6.36 -8.97
CA VAL A 345 -16.28 5.01 -9.51
C VAL A 345 -15.95 4.11 -8.33
N SER A 346 -16.80 3.12 -8.08
CA SER A 346 -16.59 2.13 -7.01
C SER A 346 -15.99 0.87 -7.65
N LEU A 347 -14.87 0.42 -7.10
CA LEU A 347 -14.08 -0.69 -7.62
C LEU A 347 -13.85 -1.70 -6.50
N PRO A 348 -14.05 -3.00 -6.73
CA PRO A 348 -13.64 -3.99 -5.76
C PRO A 348 -12.12 -3.94 -5.60
N SER A 349 -11.64 -4.13 -4.37
CA SER A 349 -10.24 -4.47 -4.19
C SER A 349 -9.89 -5.78 -4.92
N PRO A 350 -8.63 -6.00 -5.33
CA PRO A 350 -8.23 -7.24 -6.00
C PRO A 350 -8.63 -8.48 -5.22
N GLN A 351 -8.41 -8.49 -3.90
CA GLN A 351 -8.77 -9.63 -3.07
C GLN A 351 -10.27 -9.87 -3.01
N SER A 352 -11.09 -8.81 -3.00
CA SER A 352 -12.55 -8.90 -3.10
C SER A 352 -13.04 -9.37 -4.47
N ALA A 353 -12.31 -9.09 -5.54
CA ALA A 353 -12.63 -9.56 -6.88
C ALA A 353 -12.21 -11.02 -7.13
N VAL A 354 -11.12 -11.48 -6.51
CA VAL A 354 -10.49 -12.77 -6.79
C VAL A 354 -10.93 -13.86 -5.81
N SER A 355 -10.89 -13.60 -4.50
CA SER A 355 -10.84 -14.67 -3.49
C SER A 355 -12.08 -15.56 -3.45
N TRP A 356 -13.22 -15.08 -3.93
CA TRP A 356 -14.45 -15.87 -4.03
C TRP A 356 -14.37 -17.02 -5.04
N TRP A 357 -13.42 -16.99 -5.98
CA TRP A 357 -13.43 -17.88 -7.14
C TRP A 357 -12.23 -18.83 -7.20
N PHE A 358 -11.25 -18.64 -6.32
CA PHE A 358 -10.01 -19.41 -6.26
C PHE A 358 -9.79 -19.91 -4.84
N HIS A 359 -10.09 -21.19 -4.62
CA HIS A 359 -9.98 -21.82 -3.29
C HIS A 359 -8.63 -22.52 -3.07
N ASP A 360 -7.89 -22.84 -4.14
CA ASP A 360 -6.52 -23.29 -4.00
C ASP A 360 -5.62 -22.10 -3.62
N PRO A 361 -4.88 -22.14 -2.50
CA PRO A 361 -4.10 -21.00 -2.03
C PRO A 361 -3.03 -20.53 -3.01
N ASP A 362 -2.36 -21.46 -3.71
CA ASP A 362 -1.29 -21.11 -4.65
C ASP A 362 -1.86 -20.40 -5.88
N ASP A 363 -3.00 -20.86 -6.37
CA ASP A 363 -3.71 -20.22 -7.47
C ASP A 363 -4.27 -18.85 -7.05
N ALA A 364 -4.87 -18.77 -5.86
CA ALA A 364 -5.39 -17.52 -5.32
C ALA A 364 -4.30 -16.45 -5.20
N ASP A 365 -3.11 -16.81 -4.71
CA ASP A 365 -1.99 -15.86 -4.60
C ASP A 365 -1.48 -15.41 -5.98
N ARG A 366 -1.29 -16.33 -6.93
CA ARG A 366 -0.85 -15.98 -8.29
C ARG A 366 -1.86 -15.08 -9.00
N VAL A 367 -3.14 -15.40 -8.88
CA VAL A 367 -4.22 -14.61 -9.51
C VAL A 367 -4.35 -13.26 -8.84
N ASN A 368 -4.28 -13.18 -7.50
CA ASN A 368 -4.31 -11.90 -6.78
C ASN A 368 -3.18 -10.97 -7.22
N ILE A 369 -1.96 -11.48 -7.37
CA ILE A 369 -0.81 -10.70 -7.86
C ILE A 369 -1.10 -10.19 -9.28
N ALA A 370 -1.47 -11.08 -10.19
CA ALA A 370 -1.74 -10.73 -11.58
C ALA A 370 -2.90 -9.72 -11.71
N TYR A 371 -3.97 -9.93 -10.95
CA TYR A 371 -5.14 -9.08 -10.95
C TYR A 371 -4.85 -7.71 -10.32
N SER A 372 -4.01 -7.64 -9.27
CA SER A 372 -3.59 -6.36 -8.67
C SER A 372 -2.82 -5.50 -9.68
N LEU A 373 -1.94 -6.11 -10.47
CA LEU A 373 -1.21 -5.42 -11.53
C LEU A 373 -2.16 -4.93 -12.65
N ALA A 374 -3.11 -5.76 -13.07
CA ALA A 374 -4.12 -5.39 -14.05
C ALA A 374 -5.05 -4.27 -13.54
N MET A 375 -5.42 -4.31 -12.25
CA MET A 375 -6.21 -3.27 -11.60
C MET A 375 -5.45 -1.94 -11.53
N ALA A 376 -4.15 -1.96 -11.22
CA ALA A 376 -3.33 -0.75 -11.26
C ALA A 376 -3.28 -0.13 -12.66
N GLU A 377 -3.20 -0.96 -13.71
CA GLU A 377 -3.28 -0.50 -15.11
C GLU A 377 -4.67 0.07 -15.45
N GLU A 378 -5.76 -0.56 -15.01
CA GLU A 378 -7.13 -0.05 -15.16
C GLU A 378 -7.29 1.30 -14.47
N VAL A 379 -6.83 1.46 -13.24
CA VAL A 379 -6.91 2.73 -12.51
C VAL A 379 -6.08 3.82 -13.19
N SER A 380 -4.91 3.49 -13.72
CA SER A 380 -4.09 4.42 -14.50
C SER A 380 -4.84 4.88 -15.76
N ARG A 381 -5.46 3.95 -16.49
CA ARG A 381 -6.32 4.26 -17.65
C ARG A 381 -7.55 5.09 -17.26
N LEU A 382 -8.14 4.84 -16.10
CA LEU A 382 -9.28 5.59 -15.56
C LEU A 382 -8.90 7.06 -15.31
N CYS A 383 -7.77 7.28 -14.63
CA CYS A 383 -7.24 8.62 -14.34
C CYS A 383 -6.86 9.37 -15.63
N ALA A 384 -6.40 8.65 -16.67
CA ALA A 384 -6.14 9.26 -17.96
C ALA A 384 -7.42 9.63 -18.75
N ALA A 385 -8.54 8.93 -18.50
CA ALA A 385 -9.78 9.10 -19.24
C ALA A 385 -10.76 10.10 -18.60
N ILE A 386 -10.72 10.27 -17.28
CA ILE A 386 -11.63 11.15 -16.53
C ILE A 386 -10.81 12.27 -15.86
N PRO A 387 -11.18 13.56 -16.02
CA PRO A 387 -10.52 14.67 -15.34
C PRO A 387 -10.43 14.43 -13.83
N HIS A 388 -9.25 14.62 -13.26
CA HIS A 388 -8.99 14.27 -11.86
C HIS A 388 -9.90 15.05 -10.91
N GLU A 389 -10.20 16.33 -11.20
CA GLU A 389 -11.10 17.18 -10.43
C GLU A 389 -12.54 16.68 -10.36
N ASP A 390 -12.94 15.82 -11.29
CA ASP A 390 -14.26 15.21 -11.34
C ASP A 390 -14.26 13.80 -10.74
N LEU A 391 -13.10 13.16 -10.59
CA LEU A 391 -13.02 11.74 -10.23
C LEU A 391 -12.95 11.54 -8.71
N THR A 392 -13.74 10.57 -8.24
CA THR A 392 -13.64 9.92 -6.93
C THR A 392 -13.56 8.41 -7.14
N ILE A 393 -12.57 7.77 -6.54
CA ILE A 393 -12.43 6.31 -6.54
C ILE A 393 -12.76 5.78 -5.15
N GLN A 394 -13.68 4.83 -5.07
CA GLN A 394 -13.97 4.07 -3.86
C GLN A 394 -13.46 2.64 -4.03
N TRP A 395 -12.62 2.19 -3.11
CA TRP A 395 -12.21 0.80 -3.01
C TRP A 395 -13.16 0.03 -2.10
N ASP A 396 -13.80 -1.00 -2.62
CA ASP A 396 -14.71 -1.87 -1.88
C ASP A 396 -13.92 -3.06 -1.32
N ALA A 397 -13.67 -3.01 -0.01
CA ALA A 397 -12.82 -3.94 0.73
C ALA A 397 -13.68 -4.93 1.54
N CYS A 398 -14.46 -5.74 0.82
CA CYS A 398 -15.35 -6.73 1.43
C CYS A 398 -14.58 -7.92 1.98
N TRP A 399 -13.82 -8.60 1.12
CA TRP A 399 -13.08 -9.78 1.50
C TRP A 399 -12.07 -9.49 2.60
N GLU A 400 -11.38 -8.36 2.51
CA GLU A 400 -10.41 -7.88 3.51
C GLU A 400 -11.03 -7.72 4.89
N THR A 401 -12.29 -7.31 4.96
CA THR A 401 -13.00 -7.15 6.24
C THR A 401 -13.43 -8.52 6.76
N VAL A 402 -13.99 -9.37 5.89
CA VAL A 402 -14.53 -10.69 6.28
C VAL A 402 -13.42 -11.67 6.69
N VAL A 403 -12.24 -11.66 6.07
CA VAL A 403 -11.13 -12.54 6.49
C VAL A 403 -10.60 -12.24 7.89
N LEU A 404 -10.83 -11.04 8.43
CA LEU A 404 -10.48 -10.71 9.81
C LEU A 404 -11.46 -11.34 10.82
N GLU A 405 -12.60 -11.85 10.37
CA GLU A 405 -13.61 -12.53 11.18
C GLU A 405 -13.49 -14.06 11.17
N ASP A 406 -12.48 -14.62 10.49
CA ASP A 406 -12.25 -16.07 10.39
C ASP A 406 -13.48 -16.85 9.86
N VAL A 407 -14.24 -16.25 8.95
CA VAL A 407 -15.54 -16.78 8.45
C VAL A 407 -15.40 -18.00 7.56
N PHE A 408 -14.31 -18.05 6.79
CA PHE A 408 -14.10 -19.07 5.76
C PHE A 408 -12.97 -20.01 6.16
N ASP A 409 -13.29 -21.30 6.25
CA ASP A 409 -12.34 -22.37 6.55
C ASP A 409 -11.33 -22.62 5.41
N TRP A 410 -11.66 -22.16 4.20
CA TRP A 410 -10.83 -22.20 3.02
C TRP A 410 -10.02 -20.92 2.78
N ALA A 411 -10.14 -19.90 3.65
CA ALA A 411 -9.29 -18.72 3.54
C ALA A 411 -7.81 -19.14 3.61
N PRO A 412 -6.91 -18.51 2.82
CA PRO A 412 -5.49 -18.85 2.87
C PRO A 412 -4.94 -18.73 4.29
N ALA A 413 -4.00 -19.61 4.65
CA ALA A 413 -3.36 -19.59 5.96
C ALA A 413 -2.50 -18.33 6.16
N GLY A 414 -2.08 -18.09 7.42
CA GLY A 414 -1.23 -16.95 7.79
C GLY A 414 -2.01 -15.67 8.11
N ASP A 415 -1.29 -14.58 8.34
CA ASP A 415 -1.87 -13.29 8.72
C ASP A 415 -2.55 -12.62 7.51
N PRO A 416 -3.89 -12.42 7.53
CA PRO A 416 -4.60 -11.74 6.45
C PRO A 416 -4.07 -10.33 6.18
N MET A 417 -3.57 -9.63 7.20
CA MET A 417 -3.02 -8.27 7.06
C MET A 417 -1.81 -8.22 6.14
N HIS A 418 -0.99 -9.29 6.12
CA HIS A 418 0.16 -9.37 5.22
C HIS A 418 -0.28 -9.42 3.74
N ARG A 419 -1.34 -10.18 3.42
CA ARG A 419 -1.89 -10.23 2.05
C ARG A 419 -2.49 -8.90 1.64
N ILE A 420 -3.23 -8.25 2.54
CA ILE A 420 -3.77 -6.90 2.31
C ILE A 420 -2.61 -5.92 2.02
N ALA A 421 -1.52 -5.99 2.80
CA ALA A 421 -0.33 -5.16 2.62
C ALA A 421 0.28 -5.24 1.22
N GLN A 422 0.23 -6.41 0.59
CA GLN A 422 0.86 -6.64 -0.71
C GLN A 422 0.10 -5.96 -1.86
N GLN A 423 -1.22 -5.85 -1.79
CA GLN A 423 -2.06 -5.27 -2.86
C GLN A 423 -2.36 -3.77 -2.66
N THR A 424 -2.51 -3.30 -1.42
CA THR A 424 -2.98 -1.92 -1.15
C THR A 424 -2.13 -0.83 -1.82
N PRO A 425 -0.78 -0.84 -1.72
CA PRO A 425 0.04 0.16 -2.40
C PRO A 425 0.01 0.01 -3.92
N ILE A 426 -0.06 -1.23 -4.44
CA ILE A 426 -0.06 -1.49 -5.90
C ILE A 426 -1.23 -0.78 -6.58
N ILE A 427 -2.43 -0.88 -6.01
CA ILE A 427 -3.63 -0.30 -6.62
C ILE A 427 -3.81 1.20 -6.33
N SER A 428 -3.13 1.73 -5.30
CA SER A 428 -3.42 3.08 -4.79
C SER A 428 -2.29 4.10 -4.95
N MET A 429 -1.02 3.69 -4.88
CA MET A 429 0.12 4.61 -4.76
C MET A 429 0.26 5.55 -5.96
N ASP A 430 0.01 5.05 -7.17
CA ASP A 430 0.17 5.80 -8.42
C ASP A 430 -1.06 6.63 -8.81
N ILE A 431 -2.14 6.59 -8.01
CA ILE A 431 -3.32 7.43 -8.26
C ILE A 431 -2.94 8.89 -8.01
N PRO A 432 -3.15 9.81 -8.97
CA PRO A 432 -2.83 11.23 -8.81
C PRO A 432 -3.43 11.85 -7.55
N GLU A 433 -2.66 12.70 -6.88
CA GLU A 433 -3.04 13.24 -5.57
C GLU A 433 -4.31 14.08 -5.59
N ASP A 434 -4.67 14.68 -6.74
CA ASP A 434 -5.86 15.50 -6.97
C ASP A 434 -7.15 14.68 -7.19
N VAL A 435 -7.04 13.37 -7.47
CA VAL A 435 -8.16 12.41 -7.42
C VAL A 435 -8.50 12.10 -5.96
N VAL A 436 -9.80 12.07 -5.65
CA VAL A 436 -10.31 11.69 -4.33
C VAL A 436 -10.35 10.17 -4.23
N VAL A 437 -9.76 9.61 -3.17
CA VAL A 437 -9.75 8.14 -2.95
C VAL A 437 -10.27 7.80 -1.56
N GLY A 438 -11.12 6.79 -1.46
CA GLY A 438 -11.56 6.26 -0.18
C GLY A 438 -11.78 4.76 -0.17
N TYR A 439 -12.05 4.23 1.02
CA TYR A 439 -12.35 2.82 1.22
C TYR A 439 -13.77 2.65 1.77
N HIS A 440 -14.52 1.71 1.20
CA HIS A 440 -15.71 1.14 1.79
C HIS A 440 -15.33 -0.19 2.45
N LEU A 441 -15.39 -0.24 3.78
CA LEU A 441 -15.27 -1.51 4.50
C LEU A 441 -16.65 -2.19 4.49
N CYS A 442 -16.68 -3.48 4.20
CA CYS A 442 -17.92 -4.20 3.98
C CYS A 442 -17.85 -5.60 4.60
N TYR A 443 -18.86 -6.01 5.35
CA TYR A 443 -18.99 -7.41 5.76
C TYR A 443 -19.69 -8.29 4.71
N GLY A 444 -20.07 -7.70 3.57
CA GLY A 444 -20.90 -8.30 2.54
C GLY A 444 -22.34 -8.50 3.03
N SER A 445 -23.32 -8.10 2.23
CA SER A 445 -24.74 -8.31 2.51
C SER A 445 -25.35 -9.23 1.46
N MET A 446 -25.97 -10.32 1.90
CA MET A 446 -26.80 -11.18 1.06
C MET A 446 -28.20 -11.24 1.67
N HIS A 447 -29.22 -10.77 0.94
CA HIS A 447 -30.60 -10.67 1.44
C HIS A 447 -30.76 -9.82 2.71
N ASP A 448 -30.03 -8.70 2.79
CA ASP A 448 -30.07 -7.76 3.93
C ASP A 448 -29.51 -8.31 5.26
N GLU A 449 -28.76 -9.42 5.22
CA GLU A 449 -27.99 -9.96 6.36
C GLU A 449 -26.49 -10.01 6.05
N HIS A 450 -25.65 -9.71 7.04
CA HIS A 450 -24.20 -9.83 6.90
C HIS A 450 -23.70 -11.27 6.90
N PHE A 451 -22.57 -11.53 6.25
CA PHE A 451 -21.88 -12.83 6.40
C PHE A 451 -21.46 -13.09 7.85
N VAL A 452 -21.05 -12.03 8.56
CA VAL A 452 -20.80 -12.03 10.01
C VAL A 452 -21.28 -10.72 10.61
N GLU A 453 -21.98 -10.84 11.73
CA GLU A 453 -22.31 -9.69 12.56
C GLU A 453 -21.12 -9.33 13.46
N PRO A 454 -20.48 -8.16 13.27
CA PRO A 454 -19.33 -7.77 14.06
C PRO A 454 -19.69 -7.56 15.53
N ALA A 455 -18.83 -8.02 16.43
CA ALA A 455 -19.01 -7.81 17.87
C ALA A 455 -18.83 -6.34 18.26
N ASP A 456 -17.87 -5.65 17.67
CA ASP A 456 -17.58 -4.22 17.80
C ASP A 456 -16.82 -3.70 16.56
N LEU A 457 -16.52 -2.40 16.52
CA LEU A 457 -15.79 -1.79 15.40
C LEU A 457 -14.27 -2.01 15.42
N SER A 458 -13.71 -2.82 16.32
CA SER A 458 -12.24 -2.95 16.47
C SER A 458 -11.55 -3.43 15.20
N LYS A 459 -12.14 -4.38 14.47
CA LYS A 459 -11.59 -4.91 13.21
C LYS A 459 -11.70 -3.89 12.09
N CYS A 460 -12.84 -3.20 11.92
CA CYS A 460 -12.98 -2.10 10.97
C CYS A 460 -11.98 -0.96 11.26
N VAL A 461 -11.82 -0.57 12.52
CA VAL A 461 -10.86 0.47 12.93
C VAL A 461 -9.42 0.04 12.66
N GLY A 462 -9.07 -1.22 12.99
CA GLY A 462 -7.77 -1.80 12.69
C GLY A 462 -7.46 -1.80 11.20
N LEU A 463 -8.42 -2.26 10.38
CA LEU A 463 -8.29 -2.30 8.92
C LEU A 463 -8.23 -0.90 8.31
N ALA A 464 -9.06 0.04 8.75
CA ALA A 464 -9.01 1.43 8.29
C ALA A 464 -7.67 2.09 8.58
N ASN A 465 -7.17 1.93 9.82
CA ASN A 465 -5.84 2.41 10.20
C ASN A 465 -4.78 1.79 9.30
N PHE A 466 -4.87 0.49 9.04
CA PHE A 466 -3.91 -0.19 8.19
C PHE A 466 -3.95 0.34 6.76
N LEU A 467 -5.11 0.35 6.11
CA LEU A 467 -5.27 0.77 4.72
C LEU A 467 -4.76 2.20 4.54
N VAL A 468 -5.25 3.14 5.34
CA VAL A 468 -4.86 4.56 5.24
C VAL A 468 -3.35 4.76 5.42
N ASN A 469 -2.70 4.01 6.32
CA ASN A 469 -1.26 4.15 6.55
C ASN A 469 -0.38 3.36 5.56
N ASN A 470 -0.97 2.48 4.73
CA ASN A 470 -0.23 1.62 3.79
C ASN A 470 -0.60 1.83 2.30
N SER A 471 -1.56 2.71 1.98
CA SER A 471 -1.92 3.02 0.59
C SER A 471 -0.82 3.71 -0.22
N GLY A 472 0.26 4.20 0.43
CA GLY A 472 1.35 4.91 -0.25
C GLY A 472 1.00 6.33 -0.73
N ARG A 473 -0.24 6.76 -0.51
CA ARG A 473 -0.77 8.08 -0.87
C ARG A 473 -1.81 8.55 0.16
N ARG A 474 -2.26 9.80 0.04
CA ARG A 474 -3.39 10.30 0.86
C ARG A 474 -4.68 9.53 0.57
N ILE A 475 -5.42 9.20 1.64
CA ILE A 475 -6.79 8.70 1.57
C ILE A 475 -7.74 9.77 2.10
N ASP A 476 -8.81 10.05 1.36
CA ASP A 476 -9.74 11.15 1.62
C ASP A 476 -10.94 10.73 2.48
N PHE A 477 -11.39 9.47 2.41
CA PHE A 477 -12.49 8.98 3.24
C PHE A 477 -12.41 7.48 3.53
N VAL A 478 -13.05 7.08 4.62
CA VAL A 478 -13.30 5.68 4.96
C VAL A 478 -14.75 5.53 5.41
N HIS A 479 -15.44 4.57 4.84
CA HIS A 479 -16.77 4.15 5.27
C HIS A 479 -16.69 2.88 6.11
N MET A 480 -17.49 2.80 7.19
CA MET A 480 -17.62 1.61 8.05
C MET A 480 -19.09 1.19 8.20
N PRO A 481 -19.40 -0.11 8.07
CA PRO A 481 -20.75 -0.66 8.20
C PRO A 481 -21.15 -0.74 9.68
N ILE A 482 -22.43 -0.49 9.98
CA ILE A 482 -22.97 -0.50 11.36
C ILE A 482 -24.27 -1.31 11.32
N PRO A 483 -24.33 -2.49 11.95
CA PRO A 483 -25.56 -3.29 11.92
C PRO A 483 -26.73 -2.57 12.58
N ILE A 484 -27.93 -2.85 12.07
CA ILE A 484 -29.15 -2.13 12.45
C ILE A 484 -29.42 -2.15 13.96
N ASP A 485 -29.06 -3.24 14.64
CA ASP A 485 -29.29 -3.44 16.07
C ASP A 485 -28.20 -2.83 16.96
N ARG A 486 -27.16 -2.20 16.39
CA ARG A 486 -26.03 -1.62 17.13
C ARG A 486 -26.20 -0.13 17.38
N ASP A 487 -26.81 0.19 18.51
CA ASP A 487 -26.83 1.54 19.10
C ASP A 487 -26.12 1.62 20.48
N ASP A 488 -25.42 0.55 20.87
CA ASP A 488 -24.74 0.42 22.16
C ASP A 488 -23.35 1.06 22.20
N ASP A 489 -22.99 1.63 23.36
CA ASP A 489 -21.73 2.37 23.57
C ASP A 489 -20.47 1.51 23.34
N ALA A 490 -20.55 0.21 23.66
CA ALA A 490 -19.44 -0.71 23.52
C ALA A 490 -19.07 -0.95 22.04
N PHE A 491 -20.06 -1.06 21.15
CA PHE A 491 -19.84 -1.20 19.70
C PHE A 491 -18.98 -0.07 19.12
N PHE A 492 -19.28 1.17 19.52
CA PHE A 492 -18.64 2.38 19.00
C PHE A 492 -17.33 2.75 19.73
N MET A 493 -17.05 2.14 20.89
CA MET A 493 -15.86 2.43 21.68
C MET A 493 -14.53 2.38 20.88
N PRO A 494 -14.31 1.42 19.97
CA PRO A 494 -13.08 1.34 19.17
C PRO A 494 -12.84 2.54 18.25
N LEU A 495 -13.85 3.36 17.91
CA LEU A 495 -13.66 4.56 17.09
C LEU A 495 -12.64 5.54 17.70
N ARG A 496 -12.40 5.48 19.01
CA ARG A 496 -11.37 6.28 19.70
C ARG A 496 -9.94 5.92 19.29
N ASP A 497 -9.74 4.75 18.70
CA ASP A 497 -8.44 4.24 18.26
C ASP A 497 -8.17 4.51 16.77
N LEU A 498 -9.02 5.29 16.09
CA LEU A 498 -8.79 5.73 14.72
C LEU A 498 -7.53 6.61 14.59
N ARG A 499 -6.70 6.27 13.60
CA ARG A 499 -5.42 6.88 13.24
C ARG A 499 -5.34 7.05 11.72
N VAL A 500 -6.38 7.68 11.17
CA VAL A 500 -6.58 7.87 9.72
C VAL A 500 -6.25 9.29 9.23
N GLY A 501 -5.58 10.09 10.07
CA GLY A 501 -5.20 11.46 9.73
C GLY A 501 -6.42 12.34 9.41
N ASP A 502 -6.39 12.95 8.21
CA ASP A 502 -7.45 13.85 7.72
C ASP A 502 -8.57 13.12 6.94
N ALA A 503 -8.50 11.79 6.80
CA ALA A 503 -9.53 11.02 6.11
C ALA A 503 -10.89 11.20 6.80
N PHE A 504 -11.92 11.52 6.02
CA PHE A 504 -13.26 11.72 6.52
C PHE A 504 -13.97 10.39 6.77
N ILE A 505 -14.62 10.25 7.92
CA ILE A 505 -15.32 8.99 8.25
C ILE A 505 -16.79 9.09 7.86
N TYR A 506 -17.27 8.09 7.13
CA TYR A 506 -18.69 7.82 6.94
C TYR A 506 -19.08 6.59 7.75
N LEU A 507 -20.19 6.67 8.49
CA LEU A 507 -20.73 5.55 9.23
C LEU A 507 -22.03 5.09 8.57
N GLY A 508 -22.14 3.78 8.33
CA GLY A 508 -23.28 3.11 7.72
C GLY A 508 -24.49 3.02 8.66
N LEU A 509 -25.01 4.15 9.11
CA LEU A 509 -26.01 4.25 10.19
C LEU A 509 -27.47 4.20 9.70
N VAL A 510 -27.68 4.29 8.38
CA VAL A 510 -28.99 4.43 7.76
C VAL A 510 -29.49 3.08 7.24
N HIS A 511 -30.65 2.65 7.75
CA HIS A 511 -31.31 1.42 7.32
C HIS A 511 -32.75 1.73 6.90
N PHE A 512 -33.31 0.91 6.02
CA PHE A 512 -34.65 1.12 5.47
C PHE A 512 -35.73 0.89 6.55
N GLU A 513 -35.52 -0.12 7.39
CA GLU A 513 -36.49 -0.66 8.35
C GLU A 513 -36.85 0.34 9.44
N ASP A 514 -35.89 1.16 9.87
CA ASP A 514 -36.07 2.11 10.97
C ASP A 514 -35.73 3.57 10.64
N GLY A 515 -35.36 3.82 9.38
CA GLY A 515 -35.28 5.13 8.76
C GLY A 515 -34.38 6.14 9.49
N GLY A 516 -34.68 7.42 9.31
CA GLY A 516 -33.90 8.51 9.90
C GLY A 516 -33.92 8.54 11.43
N ASP A 517 -35.01 8.07 12.06
CA ASP A 517 -35.08 7.95 13.53
C ASP A 517 -34.08 6.92 14.06
N GLY A 518 -33.95 5.79 13.38
CA GLY A 518 -32.88 4.80 13.60
C GLY A 518 -31.50 5.41 13.55
N ALA A 519 -31.19 6.01 12.40
CA ALA A 519 -29.90 6.62 12.15
C ALA A 519 -29.55 7.64 13.25
N ARG A 520 -30.47 8.52 13.64
CA ARG A 520 -30.24 9.50 14.72
C ARG A 520 -29.92 8.86 16.08
N ARG A 521 -30.51 7.71 16.42
CA ARG A 521 -30.16 6.98 17.66
C ARG A 521 -28.71 6.49 17.62
N ARG A 522 -28.32 5.80 16.55
CA ARG A 522 -26.94 5.30 16.37
C ARG A 522 -25.93 6.45 16.32
N MET A 523 -26.25 7.54 15.61
CA MET A 523 -25.44 8.76 15.56
C MET A 523 -25.21 9.36 16.96
N ALA A 524 -26.23 9.37 17.81
CA ALA A 524 -26.12 9.93 19.17
C ALA A 524 -25.13 9.13 20.04
N THR A 525 -25.06 7.82 19.86
CA THR A 525 -24.06 6.97 20.52
C THR A 525 -22.68 7.17 19.89
N ALA A 526 -22.56 7.09 18.56
CA ALA A 526 -21.29 7.26 17.84
C ALA A 526 -20.59 8.59 18.16
N ARG A 527 -21.34 9.69 18.31
CA ARG A 527 -20.83 11.04 18.66
C ARG A 527 -20.09 11.12 19.99
N ARG A 528 -20.22 10.12 20.87
CA ARG A 528 -19.46 10.00 22.13
C ARG A 528 -18.02 9.49 21.92
N HIS A 529 -17.75 8.94 20.75
CA HIS A 529 -16.46 8.34 20.39
C HIS A 529 -15.80 9.02 19.20
N LEU A 530 -16.60 9.58 18.28
CA LEU A 530 -16.12 10.33 17.11
C LEU A 530 -16.98 11.58 16.87
N HIS A 531 -16.38 12.77 16.95
CA HIS A 531 -17.14 14.02 16.91
C HIS A 531 -17.63 14.43 15.51
N ARG A 532 -16.92 14.03 14.45
CA ARG A 532 -17.18 14.44 13.07
C ARG A 532 -17.17 13.21 12.17
N PHE A 533 -18.31 12.95 11.54
CA PHE A 533 -18.52 11.90 10.55
C PHE A 533 -19.74 12.24 9.68
N GLY A 534 -19.85 11.62 8.52
CA GLY A 534 -21.04 11.63 7.66
C GLY A 534 -21.86 10.34 7.78
N VAL A 535 -23.01 10.31 7.12
CA VAL A 535 -23.92 9.15 7.15
C VAL A 535 -23.92 8.42 5.82
N ALA A 536 -24.11 7.12 5.88
CA ALA A 536 -24.30 6.26 4.71
C ALA A 536 -25.26 5.11 5.08
N ALA A 537 -25.67 4.35 4.07
CA ALA A 537 -26.15 3.01 4.28
C ALA A 537 -24.99 2.09 4.70
N GLU A 538 -25.32 0.94 5.27
CA GLU A 538 -24.37 -0.07 5.69
C GLU A 538 -23.57 -0.67 4.53
N CYS A 539 -24.21 -0.88 3.39
CA CYS A 539 -23.64 -1.44 2.17
C CYS A 539 -24.28 -0.75 0.95
N GLY A 540 -23.82 -1.09 -0.25
CA GLY A 540 -24.49 -0.69 -1.48
C GLY A 540 -25.89 -1.27 -1.61
N MET A 541 -26.76 -0.58 -2.36
CA MET A 541 -28.18 -0.88 -2.45
C MET A 541 -28.50 -1.91 -3.54
N GLY A 542 -27.51 -2.42 -4.28
CA GLY A 542 -27.72 -3.26 -5.47
C GLY A 542 -28.59 -4.51 -5.27
N ARG A 543 -28.66 -5.04 -4.03
CA ARG A 543 -29.46 -6.22 -3.67
C ARG A 543 -30.83 -5.90 -3.05
N MET A 544 -31.11 -4.62 -2.85
CA MET A 544 -32.36 -4.12 -2.28
C MET A 544 -33.48 -4.11 -3.34
N HIS A 545 -34.74 -4.21 -2.91
CA HIS A 545 -35.87 -4.04 -3.83
C HIS A 545 -35.94 -2.57 -4.33
N PRO A 546 -36.14 -2.30 -5.64
CA PRO A 546 -36.12 -0.94 -6.20
C PRO A 546 -37.07 0.08 -5.53
N ASP A 547 -38.16 -0.39 -4.92
CA ASP A 547 -39.13 0.43 -4.19
C ASP A 547 -38.62 0.93 -2.82
N GLN A 548 -37.60 0.29 -2.25
CA GLN A 548 -37.02 0.64 -0.95
C GLN A 548 -35.94 1.73 -1.05
N VAL A 549 -35.38 1.94 -2.26
CA VAL A 549 -34.29 2.90 -2.52
C VAL A 549 -34.68 4.34 -2.16
N ILE A 550 -35.84 4.82 -2.63
CA ILE A 550 -36.29 6.20 -2.34
C ILE A 550 -36.49 6.42 -0.84
N PRO A 551 -37.23 5.55 -0.11
CA PRO A 551 -37.32 5.64 1.35
C PRO A 551 -35.97 5.65 2.06
N LEU A 552 -35.01 4.82 1.62
CA LEU A 552 -33.67 4.79 2.20
C LEU A 552 -32.90 6.10 1.95
N LEU A 553 -32.97 6.66 0.75
CA LEU A 553 -32.38 7.97 0.43
C LEU A 553 -33.04 9.09 1.26
N GLN A 554 -34.36 9.04 1.45
CA GLN A 554 -35.06 9.98 2.35
C GLN A 554 -34.58 9.82 3.80
N ALA A 555 -34.32 8.60 4.25
CA ALA A 555 -33.78 8.36 5.59
C ALA A 555 -32.38 8.97 5.80
N HIS A 556 -31.55 9.09 4.75
CA HIS A 556 -30.31 9.85 4.82
C HIS A 556 -30.57 11.34 5.03
N VAL A 557 -31.52 11.91 4.28
CA VAL A 557 -31.92 13.32 4.43
C VAL A 557 -32.44 13.59 5.83
N ASP A 558 -33.28 12.69 6.35
CA ASP A 558 -33.85 12.85 7.68
C ASP A 558 -32.78 12.75 8.77
N ALA A 559 -31.71 11.97 8.56
CA ALA A 559 -30.64 11.79 9.54
C ALA A 559 -29.72 13.03 9.68
N LEU A 560 -29.55 13.80 8.60
CA LEU A 560 -28.69 14.98 8.49
C LEU A 560 -29.40 16.26 8.98
#